data_AF-Q4R401-F1
#
_entry.id   AF-Q4R401-F1
#
_cell.length_a   1.000
_cell.length_b   1.000
_cell.length_c   1.000
_cell.angle_alpha   90.00
_cell.angle_beta   90.00
_cell.angle_gamma   90.00
#
_symmetry.space_group_name_H-M   'P 1'
#
loop_
_entity.id
_entity.type
_entity.pdbx_description
1 polymer ?
#
loop_
_entity_poly.entity_id
_entity_poly.type
_entity_poly.pdbx_seq_one_letter_code
_entity_poly.pdbx_strand_id
1 'polypeptide(L)'
;MKFSQKGCAEMIISMDSSQIHSKDPRYGASPLHWAKNAEMARMLLKRGCNVNSTSSAGNTALHVAVMRNRFDCAIVLLTHGANADAHGEHGNTPLHLAMSKDNVEMIKALIVFGAEVDTPNDFGETPTFLASKISRLDTRKAILTLLRTVGAEYCSPPIHGVPAEQGFAAPHHPFSLERAQPPPISLNNLELQDLMHISRARKPAFILGSMRDEKRTHDHLLCLDGGGVKGLIIIQLLIAIEKASGVATKDLFDWVAGTSTGGILALAILHGKSMAYMRGVYFRMKDEVFRGSRPYESGPLEEFLKREFGEHTKMTDVKKPKVMLTGTLSDRQPAELHLFRNYDAPETVREPRFNQNVNLRPPAQPSDQLVWRAARSSGAAPTYFRPNGRFLDGELLANNPTLDAMTEIHEYNQDLIRKGQANKVKKLSIVVSLGTGRSPQVPVTCVDVFRPSNPWELAKTVFGAKELGKMVVDCCTDPDGRAVDRARAWCEMVGIQYFRLNPQLGTDIMLDEVSDTVLVNALWETEVYIYEHHEEFQKLIQLLLSP
;
A
#
# COMPACT_ATOMS: atom_id res chain seq x y z
N MET A 1 -18.61 -31.26 -7.13
CA MET A 1 -17.65 -32.04 -7.98
C MET A 1 -16.47 -32.54 -7.14
N LYS A 2 -16.01 -33.78 -7.37
CA LYS A 2 -14.96 -34.46 -6.57
C LYS A 2 -13.52 -34.06 -6.97
N PHE A 3 -13.30 -33.51 -8.17
CA PHE A 3 -11.98 -33.32 -8.80
C PHE A 3 -11.55 -31.85 -8.93
N SER A 4 -10.24 -31.59 -9.04
CA SER A 4 -9.63 -30.30 -9.37
C SER A 4 -8.43 -30.54 -10.30
N GLN A 5 -8.70 -30.69 -11.61
CA GLN A 5 -7.71 -31.06 -12.62
C GLN A 5 -7.34 -29.85 -13.48
N LYS A 6 -6.19 -29.22 -13.17
CA LYS A 6 -5.73 -28.00 -13.83
C LYS A 6 -5.53 -28.19 -15.34
N GLY A 7 -4.82 -29.25 -15.75
CA GLY A 7 -4.54 -29.50 -17.17
C GLY A 7 -5.81 -29.69 -18.01
N CYS A 8 -6.81 -30.40 -17.49
CA CYS A 8 -8.10 -30.54 -18.18
C CYS A 8 -8.83 -29.21 -18.33
N ALA A 9 -8.88 -28.40 -17.26
CA ALA A 9 -9.51 -27.09 -17.29
C ALA A 9 -8.80 -26.15 -18.28
N GLU A 10 -7.46 -26.13 -18.27
CA GLU A 10 -6.67 -25.34 -19.22
C GLU A 10 -6.91 -25.76 -20.67
N MET A 11 -6.98 -27.06 -20.95
CA MET A 11 -7.26 -27.60 -22.29
C MET A 11 -8.65 -27.19 -22.78
N ILE A 12 -9.67 -27.32 -21.92
CA ILE A 12 -11.05 -26.92 -22.25
C ILE A 12 -11.08 -25.42 -22.61
N ILE A 13 -10.44 -24.58 -21.79
CA ILE A 13 -10.42 -23.13 -22.00
C ILE A 13 -9.58 -22.73 -23.22
N SER A 14 -8.53 -23.47 -23.56
CA SER A 14 -7.77 -23.23 -24.79
C SER A 14 -8.54 -23.62 -26.06
N MET A 15 -9.38 -24.67 -25.98
CA MET A 15 -10.20 -25.10 -27.11
C MET A 15 -11.43 -24.21 -27.28
N ASP A 16 -12.04 -23.78 -26.18
CA ASP A 16 -13.19 -22.89 -26.18
C ASP A 16 -13.08 -21.86 -25.05
N SER A 17 -12.65 -20.65 -25.41
CA SER A 17 -12.51 -19.54 -24.48
C SER A 17 -13.83 -19.13 -23.83
N SER A 18 -14.99 -19.39 -24.47
CA SER A 18 -16.30 -19.03 -23.92
C SER A 18 -16.64 -19.82 -22.64
N GLN A 19 -15.98 -20.96 -22.41
CA GLN A 19 -16.18 -21.80 -21.22
C GLN A 19 -15.83 -21.07 -19.91
N ILE A 20 -14.96 -20.06 -19.94
CA ILE A 20 -14.66 -19.25 -18.74
C ILE A 20 -15.88 -18.44 -18.25
N HIS A 21 -16.85 -18.22 -19.15
CA HIS A 21 -18.10 -17.49 -18.89
C HIS A 21 -19.30 -18.43 -18.73
N SER A 22 -19.10 -19.74 -18.88
CA SER A 22 -20.16 -20.73 -18.65
C SER A 22 -20.68 -20.63 -17.21
N LYS A 23 -21.97 -20.91 -17.02
CA LYS A 23 -22.60 -20.94 -15.71
C LYS A 23 -23.07 -22.35 -15.39
N ASP A 24 -22.80 -22.81 -14.17
CA ASP A 24 -23.34 -24.07 -13.66
C ASP A 24 -24.87 -24.03 -13.75
N PRO A 25 -25.51 -24.94 -14.50
CA PRO A 25 -26.97 -24.93 -14.68
C PRO A 25 -27.76 -24.99 -13.38
N ARG A 26 -27.20 -25.53 -12.29
CA ARG A 26 -27.90 -25.65 -11.00
C ARG A 26 -27.87 -24.38 -10.17
N TYR A 27 -26.76 -23.64 -10.22
CA TYR A 27 -26.49 -22.53 -9.29
C TYR A 27 -26.17 -21.21 -9.98
N GLY A 28 -26.13 -21.18 -11.32
CA GLY A 28 -25.73 -20.00 -12.09
C GLY A 28 -24.29 -19.57 -11.86
N ALA A 29 -23.44 -20.45 -11.34
CA ALA A 29 -22.10 -20.15 -10.85
C ALA A 29 -21.03 -20.28 -11.94
N SER A 30 -20.14 -19.29 -12.08
CA SER A 30 -18.99 -19.37 -12.99
C SER A 30 -17.97 -20.44 -12.54
N PRO A 31 -17.03 -20.88 -13.42
CA PRO A 31 -16.00 -21.85 -13.03
C PRO A 31 -15.20 -21.42 -11.79
N LEU A 32 -15.04 -20.11 -11.61
CA LEU A 32 -14.31 -19.53 -10.48
C LEU A 32 -14.97 -19.79 -9.12
N HIS A 33 -16.31 -19.83 -9.05
CA HIS A 33 -17.02 -20.19 -7.80
C HIS A 33 -16.67 -21.60 -7.32
N TRP A 34 -16.34 -22.48 -8.26
CA TRP A 34 -16.03 -23.88 -7.97
C TRP A 34 -14.53 -24.15 -7.83
N ALA A 35 -13.68 -23.12 -7.94
CA ALA A 35 -12.25 -23.25 -7.72
C ALA A 35 -11.96 -23.68 -6.26
N LYS A 36 -11.25 -24.80 -6.11
CA LYS A 36 -10.96 -25.40 -4.79
C LYS A 36 -9.63 -24.97 -4.19
N ASN A 37 -8.69 -24.55 -5.01
CA ASN A 37 -7.35 -24.15 -4.60
C ASN A 37 -6.93 -22.87 -5.32
N ALA A 38 -5.92 -22.20 -4.74
CA ALA A 38 -5.41 -20.92 -5.24
C ALA A 38 -4.88 -21.02 -6.67
N GLU A 39 -4.24 -22.14 -7.04
CA GLU A 39 -3.69 -22.33 -8.38
C GLU A 39 -4.76 -22.37 -9.47
N MET A 40 -5.86 -23.09 -9.24
CA MET A 40 -6.99 -23.12 -10.17
C MET A 40 -7.63 -21.74 -10.28
N ALA A 41 -7.83 -21.04 -9.14
CA ALA A 41 -8.38 -19.69 -9.14
C ALA A 41 -7.48 -18.72 -9.95
N ARG A 42 -6.16 -18.74 -9.73
CA ARG A 42 -5.18 -17.94 -10.49
C ARG A 42 -5.22 -18.25 -11.98
N MET A 43 -5.28 -19.52 -12.36
CA MET A 43 -5.35 -19.93 -13.77
C MET A 43 -6.62 -19.38 -14.43
N LEU A 44 -7.79 -19.56 -13.81
CA LEU A 44 -9.06 -19.07 -14.33
C LEU A 44 -9.09 -17.54 -14.47
N LEU A 45 -8.56 -16.81 -13.47
CA LEU A 45 -8.46 -15.36 -13.48
C LEU A 45 -7.49 -14.86 -14.56
N LYS A 46 -6.33 -15.52 -14.73
CA LYS A 46 -5.36 -15.19 -15.79
C LYS A 46 -5.94 -15.40 -17.20
N ARG A 47 -6.91 -16.32 -17.35
CA ARG A 47 -7.64 -16.54 -18.60
C ARG A 47 -8.81 -15.57 -18.81
N GLY A 48 -9.00 -14.58 -17.94
CA GLY A 48 -10.02 -13.53 -18.10
C GLY A 48 -11.37 -13.83 -17.44
N CYS A 49 -11.44 -14.80 -16.52
CA CYS A 49 -12.67 -15.02 -15.76
C CYS A 49 -13.01 -13.78 -14.91
N ASN A 50 -14.25 -13.29 -14.99
CA ASN A 50 -14.69 -12.14 -14.20
C ASN A 50 -14.80 -12.52 -12.72
N VAL A 51 -13.94 -11.92 -11.90
CA VAL A 51 -13.83 -12.15 -10.45
C VAL A 51 -15.11 -11.85 -9.67
N ASN A 52 -15.89 -10.88 -10.14
CA ASN A 52 -17.12 -10.39 -9.50
C ASN A 52 -18.39 -10.99 -10.12
N SER A 53 -18.27 -12.08 -10.90
CA SER A 53 -19.44 -12.81 -11.39
C SER A 53 -20.29 -13.30 -10.22
N THR A 54 -21.62 -13.24 -10.37
CA THR A 54 -22.57 -13.70 -9.36
C THR A 54 -23.24 -15.02 -9.76
N SER A 55 -23.47 -15.87 -8.76
CA SER A 55 -24.36 -17.02 -8.82
C SER A 55 -25.84 -16.60 -8.84
N SER A 56 -26.76 -17.54 -9.05
CA SER A 56 -28.21 -17.27 -9.03
C SER A 56 -28.71 -16.74 -7.68
N ALA A 57 -28.02 -17.05 -6.58
CA ALA A 57 -28.32 -16.54 -5.25
C ALA A 57 -27.65 -15.18 -4.96
N GLY A 58 -26.93 -14.59 -5.92
CA GLY A 58 -26.19 -13.33 -5.73
C GLY A 58 -24.76 -13.50 -5.20
N ASN A 59 -24.41 -14.66 -4.64
CA ASN A 59 -23.07 -14.93 -4.10
C ASN A 59 -21.98 -14.82 -5.19
N THR A 60 -20.88 -14.14 -4.88
CA THR A 60 -19.66 -14.09 -5.72
C THR A 60 -18.71 -15.26 -5.42
N ALA A 61 -17.65 -15.42 -6.22
CA ALA A 61 -16.61 -16.41 -5.94
C ALA A 61 -15.94 -16.20 -4.57
N LEU A 62 -15.81 -14.94 -4.11
CA LEU A 62 -15.27 -14.62 -2.79
C LEU A 62 -16.19 -15.12 -1.67
N HIS A 63 -17.52 -14.97 -1.81
CA HIS A 63 -18.47 -15.55 -0.87
C HIS A 63 -18.27 -17.06 -0.75
N VAL A 64 -18.16 -17.77 -1.88
CA VAL A 64 -17.97 -19.23 -1.87
C VAL A 64 -16.63 -19.60 -1.22
N ALA A 65 -15.55 -18.87 -1.49
CA ALA A 65 -14.25 -19.10 -0.84
C ALA A 65 -14.34 -18.94 0.69
N VAL A 66 -14.99 -17.88 1.18
CA VAL A 66 -15.19 -17.61 2.61
C VAL A 66 -16.10 -18.66 3.25
N MET A 67 -17.26 -18.98 2.65
CA MET A 67 -18.18 -20.02 3.16
C MET A 67 -17.49 -21.37 3.33
N ARG A 68 -16.57 -21.70 2.42
CA ARG A 68 -15.77 -22.94 2.42
C ARG A 68 -14.46 -22.84 3.18
N ASN A 69 -14.20 -21.70 3.84
CA ASN A 69 -13.00 -21.42 4.62
C ASN A 69 -11.69 -21.63 3.84
N ARG A 70 -11.66 -21.22 2.56
CA ARG A 70 -10.49 -21.35 1.68
C ARG A 70 -9.70 -20.05 1.63
N PHE A 71 -8.86 -19.83 2.63
CA PHE A 71 -8.08 -18.58 2.79
C PHE A 71 -7.27 -18.23 1.54
N ASP A 72 -6.45 -19.15 1.03
CA ASP A 72 -5.60 -18.88 -0.15
C ASP A 72 -6.42 -18.51 -1.40
N CYS A 73 -7.61 -19.11 -1.56
CA CYS A 73 -8.51 -18.74 -2.65
C CYS A 73 -9.08 -17.34 -2.45
N ALA A 74 -9.45 -16.98 -1.21
CA ALA A 74 -9.92 -15.64 -0.90
C ALA A 74 -8.85 -14.59 -1.19
N ILE A 75 -7.59 -14.82 -0.79
CA ILE A 75 -6.47 -13.91 -1.11
C ILE A 75 -6.27 -13.78 -2.62
N VAL A 76 -6.27 -14.89 -3.38
CA VAL A 76 -6.20 -14.83 -4.84
C VAL A 76 -7.34 -14.00 -5.42
N LEU A 77 -8.57 -14.16 -4.93
CA LEU A 77 -9.70 -13.40 -5.43
C LEU A 77 -9.57 -11.90 -5.09
N LEU A 78 -9.27 -11.56 -3.84
CA LEU A 78 -9.09 -10.19 -3.37
C LEU A 78 -7.96 -9.47 -4.12
N THR A 79 -6.83 -10.14 -4.33
CA THR A 79 -5.67 -9.58 -5.04
C THR A 79 -5.94 -9.37 -6.53
N HIS A 80 -6.89 -10.11 -7.12
CA HIS A 80 -7.39 -9.91 -8.47
C HIS A 80 -8.61 -8.96 -8.57
N GLY A 81 -8.91 -8.22 -7.50
CA GLY A 81 -9.95 -7.18 -7.50
C GLY A 81 -11.36 -7.68 -7.17
N ALA A 82 -11.49 -8.78 -6.43
CA ALA A 82 -12.78 -9.15 -5.85
C ALA A 82 -13.30 -8.05 -4.92
N ASN A 83 -14.57 -7.69 -5.07
CA ASN A 83 -15.21 -6.72 -4.17
C ASN A 83 -15.51 -7.39 -2.82
N ALA A 84 -14.86 -6.92 -1.76
CA ALA A 84 -15.03 -7.41 -0.40
C ALA A 84 -16.37 -7.00 0.23
N ASP A 85 -17.06 -6.00 -0.32
CA ASP A 85 -18.40 -5.52 0.11
C ASP A 85 -19.52 -5.96 -0.83
N ALA A 86 -19.26 -6.92 -1.73
CA ALA A 86 -20.32 -7.42 -2.59
C ALA A 86 -21.46 -8.01 -1.73
N HIS A 87 -22.70 -7.58 -1.96
CA HIS A 87 -23.87 -8.17 -1.31
C HIS A 87 -24.24 -9.47 -2.02
N GLY A 88 -24.15 -10.58 -1.28
CA GLY A 88 -24.54 -11.90 -1.74
C GLY A 88 -25.96 -12.26 -1.32
N GLU A 89 -26.14 -13.54 -1.01
CA GLU A 89 -27.41 -14.08 -0.54
C GLU A 89 -27.81 -13.48 0.81
N HIS A 90 -29.06 -12.99 0.89
CA HIS A 90 -29.62 -12.26 2.03
C HIS A 90 -28.85 -10.97 2.40
N GLY A 91 -28.25 -10.32 1.40
CA GLY A 91 -27.50 -9.08 1.62
C GLY A 91 -26.20 -9.26 2.40
N ASN A 92 -25.82 -10.50 2.72
CA ASN A 92 -24.59 -10.79 3.45
C ASN A 92 -23.39 -10.46 2.57
N THR A 93 -22.49 -9.64 3.10
CA THR A 93 -21.15 -9.46 2.53
C THR A 93 -20.26 -10.66 2.87
N PRO A 94 -19.13 -10.87 2.17
CA PRO A 94 -18.10 -11.83 2.58
C PRO A 94 -17.71 -11.71 4.06
N LEU A 95 -17.68 -10.48 4.62
CA LEU A 95 -17.35 -10.26 6.03
C LEU A 95 -18.41 -10.85 6.98
N HIS A 96 -19.71 -10.72 6.67
CA HIS A 96 -20.78 -11.38 7.43
C HIS A 96 -20.59 -12.91 7.46
N LEU A 97 -20.29 -13.49 6.30
CA LEU A 97 -20.05 -14.93 6.19
C LEU A 97 -18.83 -15.38 6.98
N ALA A 98 -17.79 -14.55 7.05
CA ALA A 98 -16.58 -14.82 7.82
C ALA A 98 -16.85 -14.83 9.34
N MET A 99 -17.79 -14.03 9.86
CA MET A 99 -18.14 -14.03 11.29
C MET A 99 -18.68 -15.38 11.77
N SER A 100 -19.36 -16.12 10.89
CA SER A 100 -19.82 -17.49 11.20
C SER A 100 -18.69 -18.52 11.21
N LYS A 101 -17.45 -18.12 10.89
CA LYS A 101 -16.26 -18.96 10.82
C LYS A 101 -15.29 -18.57 11.92
N ASP A 102 -14.63 -19.56 12.49
CA ASP A 102 -13.57 -19.39 13.50
C ASP A 102 -12.21 -19.06 12.83
N ASN A 103 -12.21 -18.16 11.85
CA ASN A 103 -11.02 -17.81 11.06
C ASN A 103 -10.74 -16.31 11.10
N VAL A 104 -10.00 -15.90 12.12
CA VAL A 104 -9.58 -14.51 12.35
C VAL A 104 -8.75 -13.97 11.18
N GLU A 105 -7.91 -14.80 10.56
CA GLU A 105 -7.06 -14.39 9.44
C GLU A 105 -7.89 -14.03 8.19
N MET A 106 -8.97 -14.76 7.94
CA MET A 106 -9.94 -14.41 6.88
C MET A 106 -10.61 -13.06 7.15
N ILE A 107 -10.97 -12.80 8.41
CA ILE A 107 -11.60 -11.53 8.82
C ILE A 107 -10.64 -10.36 8.60
N LYS A 108 -9.39 -10.49 9.08
CA LYS A 108 -8.33 -9.49 8.84
C LYS A 108 -8.14 -9.24 7.35
N ALA A 109 -8.04 -10.29 6.55
CA ALA A 109 -7.87 -10.17 5.10
C ALA A 109 -9.02 -9.39 4.46
N LEU A 110 -10.28 -9.68 4.81
CA LEU A 110 -11.42 -8.95 4.24
C LEU A 110 -11.37 -7.46 4.60
N ILE A 111 -11.10 -7.12 5.87
CA ILE A 111 -11.03 -5.72 6.33
C ILE A 111 -9.87 -4.98 5.67
N VAL A 112 -8.67 -5.58 5.66
CA VAL A 112 -7.49 -5.02 4.98
C VAL A 112 -7.79 -4.71 3.52
N PHE A 113 -8.52 -5.60 2.84
CA PHE A 113 -8.91 -5.40 1.45
C PHE A 113 -10.13 -4.48 1.25
N GLY A 114 -10.62 -3.85 2.31
CA GLY A 114 -11.59 -2.76 2.27
C GLY A 114 -13.00 -3.14 2.67
N ALA A 115 -13.25 -4.30 3.27
CA ALA A 115 -14.58 -4.64 3.75
C ALA A 115 -15.05 -3.70 4.88
N GLU A 116 -16.22 -3.12 4.71
CA GLU A 116 -16.82 -2.20 5.67
C GLU A 116 -17.45 -2.97 6.85
N VAL A 117 -17.16 -2.54 8.07
CA VAL A 117 -17.48 -3.27 9.32
C VAL A 117 -18.88 -3.00 9.86
N ASP A 118 -19.52 -1.92 9.42
CA ASP A 118 -20.84 -1.48 9.90
C ASP A 118 -21.97 -1.70 8.88
N THR A 119 -21.67 -2.26 7.70
CA THR A 119 -22.67 -2.54 6.66
C THR A 119 -23.66 -3.59 7.16
N PRO A 120 -24.98 -3.30 7.25
CA PRO A 120 -25.97 -4.30 7.62
C PRO A 120 -26.35 -5.23 6.45
N ASN A 121 -26.72 -6.47 6.75
CA ASN A 121 -27.36 -7.38 5.80
C ASN A 121 -28.88 -7.09 5.66
N ASP A 122 -29.60 -7.90 4.87
CA ASP A 122 -31.05 -7.72 4.64
C ASP A 122 -31.89 -7.87 5.92
N PHE A 123 -31.34 -8.46 6.98
CA PHE A 123 -31.96 -8.61 8.29
C PHE A 123 -31.60 -7.48 9.26
N GLY A 124 -30.85 -6.47 8.83
CA GLY A 124 -30.35 -5.39 9.68
C GLY A 124 -29.21 -5.80 10.62
N GLU A 125 -28.62 -6.98 10.41
CA GLU A 125 -27.53 -7.48 11.24
C GLU A 125 -26.19 -6.97 10.72
N THR A 126 -25.39 -6.34 11.58
CA THR A 126 -24.01 -5.93 11.25
C THR A 126 -23.01 -7.08 11.51
N PRO A 127 -21.81 -7.06 10.91
CA PRO A 127 -20.74 -7.99 11.23
C PRO A 127 -20.43 -8.07 12.73
N THR A 128 -20.41 -6.93 13.43
CA THR A 128 -20.20 -6.86 14.89
C THR A 128 -21.31 -7.57 15.66
N PHE A 129 -22.57 -7.41 15.24
CA PHE A 129 -23.69 -8.13 15.83
C PHE A 129 -23.57 -9.65 15.62
N LEU A 130 -23.21 -10.10 14.41
CA LEU A 130 -22.97 -11.51 14.14
C LEU A 130 -21.80 -12.08 14.95
N ALA A 131 -20.72 -11.32 15.11
CA ALA A 131 -19.58 -11.71 15.95
C ALA A 131 -20.00 -11.94 17.40
N SER A 132 -20.93 -11.15 17.95
CA SER A 132 -21.43 -11.31 19.32
C SER A 132 -22.14 -12.65 19.57
N LYS A 133 -22.72 -13.25 18.51
CA LYS A 133 -23.44 -14.53 18.55
C LYS A 133 -22.51 -15.76 18.50
N ILE A 134 -21.21 -15.59 18.25
CA ILE A 134 -20.24 -16.70 18.15
C ILE A 134 -20.18 -17.47 19.47
N SER A 135 -20.38 -18.79 19.47
CA SER A 135 -20.47 -19.58 20.72
C SER A 135 -19.15 -19.62 21.51
N ARG A 136 -18.01 -19.71 20.84
CA ARG A 136 -16.67 -19.82 21.46
C ARG A 136 -16.24 -18.47 22.05
N LEU A 137 -16.05 -18.43 23.37
CA LEU A 137 -15.80 -17.18 24.10
C LEU A 137 -14.49 -16.50 23.67
N ASP A 138 -13.40 -17.24 23.52
CA ASP A 138 -12.10 -16.66 23.18
C ASP A 138 -12.09 -16.09 21.76
N THR A 139 -12.64 -16.83 20.80
CA THR A 139 -12.84 -16.36 19.42
C THR A 139 -13.73 -15.13 19.38
N ARG A 140 -14.87 -15.16 20.09
CA ARG A 140 -15.81 -14.03 20.18
C ARG A 140 -15.09 -12.79 20.70
N LYS A 141 -14.34 -12.91 21.80
CA LYS A 141 -13.57 -11.80 22.37
C LYS A 141 -12.54 -11.29 21.38
N ALA A 142 -11.77 -12.18 20.73
CA ALA A 142 -10.75 -11.79 19.77
C ALA A 142 -11.35 -11.01 18.59
N ILE A 143 -12.44 -11.51 17.98
CA ILE A 143 -13.09 -10.86 16.83
C ILE A 143 -13.75 -9.54 17.23
N LEU A 144 -14.45 -9.49 18.38
CA LEU A 144 -15.05 -8.24 18.85
C LEU A 144 -14.00 -7.18 19.18
N THR A 145 -12.88 -7.56 19.79
CA THR A 145 -11.75 -6.65 20.00
C THR A 145 -11.21 -6.17 18.67
N LEU A 146 -10.96 -7.08 17.72
CA LEU A 146 -10.48 -6.77 16.38
C LEU A 146 -11.37 -5.74 15.66
N LEU A 147 -12.69 -5.95 15.64
CA LEU A 147 -13.64 -5.05 14.99
C LEU A 147 -13.68 -3.68 15.67
N ARG A 148 -13.63 -3.64 17.00
CA ARG A 148 -13.59 -2.38 17.77
C ARG A 148 -12.31 -1.59 17.52
N THR A 149 -11.17 -2.26 17.33
CA THR A 149 -9.89 -1.60 17.02
C THR A 149 -9.94 -0.85 15.70
N VAL A 150 -10.82 -1.23 14.77
CA VAL A 150 -11.02 -0.53 13.49
C VAL A 150 -12.32 0.28 13.45
N GLY A 151 -12.87 0.61 14.62
CA GLY A 151 -13.98 1.56 14.75
C GLY A 151 -15.39 1.00 14.61
N ALA A 152 -15.57 -0.33 14.59
CA ALA A 152 -16.91 -0.89 14.46
C ALA A 152 -17.77 -0.57 15.70
N GLU A 153 -18.93 0.03 15.48
CA GLU A 153 -19.88 0.37 16.56
C GLU A 153 -20.80 -0.82 16.86
N TYR A 154 -21.14 -1.01 18.14
CA TYR A 154 -22.15 -2.00 18.51
C TYR A 154 -23.54 -1.41 18.30
N CYS A 155 -24.10 -1.55 17.10
CA CYS A 155 -25.52 -1.28 16.86
C CYS A 155 -26.36 -2.54 17.12
N SER A 156 -27.28 -2.46 18.08
CA SER A 156 -28.34 -3.47 18.19
C SER A 156 -29.34 -3.22 17.05
N PRO A 157 -29.78 -4.24 16.29
CA PRO A 157 -30.80 -4.04 15.27
C PRO A 157 -32.11 -3.54 15.93
N PRO A 158 -32.88 -2.69 15.25
CA PRO A 158 -34.18 -2.26 15.76
C PRO A 158 -35.06 -3.49 15.93
N ILE A 159 -35.54 -3.71 17.16
CA ILE A 159 -36.45 -4.81 17.48
C ILE A 159 -37.79 -4.52 16.77
N HIS A 160 -38.04 -5.18 15.64
CA HIS A 160 -39.37 -5.22 15.06
C HIS A 160 -40.18 -6.32 15.74
N GLY A 161 -41.17 -5.91 16.54
CA GLY A 161 -42.30 -6.74 16.95
C GLY A 161 -42.38 -7.08 18.43
N VAL A 162 -42.84 -6.11 19.24
CA VAL A 162 -43.57 -6.40 20.49
C VAL A 162 -44.77 -5.45 20.56
N PRO A 163 -46.03 -5.91 20.71
CA PRO A 163 -47.16 -5.02 20.94
C PRO A 163 -47.01 -4.38 22.32
N ALA A 164 -47.10 -3.05 22.38
CA ALA A 164 -47.08 -2.31 23.63
C ALA A 164 -48.40 -2.51 24.40
N GLU A 165 -48.31 -3.08 25.60
CA GLU A 165 -49.37 -2.99 26.62
C GLU A 165 -48.92 -2.10 27.79
N GLN A 166 -49.49 -0.89 27.79
CA GLN A 166 -50.08 -0.06 28.86
C GLN A 166 -49.52 -0.01 30.31
N GLY A 167 -49.37 1.24 30.78
CA GLY A 167 -49.44 1.70 32.19
C GLY A 167 -48.24 2.60 32.55
N PHE A 168 -48.33 3.86 32.97
CA PHE A 168 -49.37 4.67 33.60
C PHE A 168 -49.14 6.20 33.34
N ALA A 169 -50.24 6.96 33.42
CA ALA A 169 -50.50 8.42 33.34
C ALA A 169 -49.40 9.40 33.86
N ALA A 170 -49.00 10.46 33.13
CA ALA A 170 -49.57 11.84 32.94
C ALA A 170 -49.19 12.84 34.07
N PRO A 171 -49.19 14.21 33.89
CA PRO A 171 -49.85 15.01 32.85
C PRO A 171 -49.12 16.27 32.25
N HIS A 172 -49.51 16.58 31.01
CA HIS A 172 -49.86 17.88 30.37
C HIS A 172 -49.08 19.20 30.60
N HIS A 173 -48.70 19.88 29.50
CA HIS A 173 -49.39 21.08 28.97
C HIS A 173 -49.01 21.41 27.49
N PRO A 174 -49.87 22.10 26.70
CA PRO A 174 -49.89 22.07 25.23
C PRO A 174 -49.54 23.43 24.54
N PHE A 175 -49.58 23.43 23.18
CA PHE A 175 -49.46 24.55 22.21
C PHE A 175 -48.02 24.89 21.76
N SER A 176 -47.67 25.14 20.49
CA SER A 176 -48.40 25.40 19.22
C SER A 176 -47.51 25.05 18.02
N LEU A 177 -48.15 24.74 16.88
CA LEU A 177 -47.51 24.76 15.56
C LEU A 177 -47.13 26.20 15.18
N GLU A 178 -45.85 26.44 14.92
CA GLU A 178 -45.43 27.55 14.06
C GLU A 178 -44.32 27.09 13.11
N ARG A 179 -44.58 27.26 11.82
CA ARG A 179 -43.71 26.91 10.70
C ARG A 179 -42.67 28.04 10.58
N ALA A 180 -41.47 27.82 11.09
CA ALA A 180 -40.33 28.74 10.94
C ALA A 180 -39.20 28.09 10.12
N GLN A 181 -38.62 28.86 9.20
CA GLN A 181 -37.51 28.49 8.31
C GLN A 181 -36.25 28.11 9.11
N PRO A 182 -35.38 27.21 8.59
CA PRO A 182 -34.16 26.84 9.30
C PRO A 182 -33.14 28.00 9.33
N PRO A 183 -32.41 28.21 10.45
CA PRO A 183 -31.37 29.23 10.55
C PRO A 183 -30.10 28.81 9.79
N PRO A 184 -29.18 29.76 9.49
CA PRO A 184 -27.98 29.49 8.71
C PRO A 184 -27.02 28.59 9.49
N ILE A 185 -26.44 27.62 8.79
CA ILE A 185 -25.49 26.64 9.31
C ILE A 185 -24.22 27.37 9.77
N SER A 186 -23.96 27.35 11.07
CA SER A 186 -22.69 27.77 11.68
C SER A 186 -21.69 26.62 11.59
N LEU A 187 -20.49 26.90 11.09
CA LEU A 187 -19.44 25.93 10.71
C LEU A 187 -18.56 25.44 11.88
N ASN A 188 -19.00 25.59 13.12
CA ASN A 188 -18.22 25.21 14.30
C ASN A 188 -19.01 24.23 15.18
N ASN A 189 -18.91 22.94 14.84
CA ASN A 189 -18.99 21.74 15.68
C ASN A 189 -19.37 20.56 14.78
N LEU A 190 -18.37 19.91 14.17
CA LEU A 190 -18.58 18.62 13.51
C LEU A 190 -18.29 17.50 14.51
N GLU A 191 -19.30 16.68 14.80
CA GLU A 191 -19.15 15.41 15.48
C GLU A 191 -18.80 14.29 14.47
N LEU A 192 -18.19 13.22 14.96
CA LEU A 192 -17.58 12.10 14.21
C LEU A 192 -18.51 11.43 13.18
N GLN A 193 -19.82 11.57 13.32
CA GLN A 193 -20.84 10.96 12.46
C GLN A 193 -21.00 11.67 11.10
N ASP A 194 -20.67 12.97 11.01
CA ASP A 194 -20.91 13.74 9.78
C ASP A 194 -19.89 13.43 8.67
N LEU A 195 -18.69 12.95 9.02
CA LEU A 195 -17.64 12.67 8.02
C LEU A 195 -17.84 11.34 7.29
N MET A 196 -18.55 10.38 7.89
CA MET A 196 -18.89 9.11 7.22
C MET A 196 -19.91 9.32 6.09
N HIS A 197 -20.74 10.36 6.18
CA HIS A 197 -21.74 10.71 5.17
C HIS A 197 -21.23 11.63 4.05
N ILE A 198 -20.10 12.31 4.23
CA ILE A 198 -19.49 13.18 3.20
C ILE A 198 -18.86 12.37 2.03
N SER A 199 -18.79 11.04 2.12
CA SER A 199 -18.38 10.16 1.01
C SER A 199 -19.42 10.04 -0.14
N ARG A 200 -20.61 10.66 -0.02
CA ARG A 200 -21.72 10.47 -0.98
C ARG A 200 -21.90 11.54 -2.05
N ALA A 201 -20.97 12.48 -2.22
CA ALA A 201 -21.00 13.43 -3.35
C ALA A 201 -19.73 13.33 -4.19
N ARG A 202 -19.70 12.38 -5.14
CA ARG A 202 -18.68 12.36 -6.20
C ARG A 202 -18.82 13.61 -7.07
N LYS A 203 -18.03 14.65 -6.81
CA LYS A 203 -17.62 15.60 -7.85
C LYS A 203 -16.50 14.93 -8.68
N PRO A 204 -16.48 15.08 -10.02
CA PRO A 204 -15.45 14.43 -10.82
C PRO A 204 -14.06 14.96 -10.45
N ALA A 205 -13.14 14.05 -10.08
CA ALA A 205 -11.76 14.35 -9.67
C ALA A 205 -10.98 15.24 -10.67
N PHE A 206 -11.35 15.19 -11.95
CA PHE A 206 -10.76 15.99 -13.03
C PHE A 206 -10.91 17.51 -12.82
N ILE A 207 -12.00 17.96 -12.19
CA ILE A 207 -12.26 19.40 -11.98
C ILE A 207 -11.44 19.94 -10.80
N LEU A 208 -11.08 19.11 -9.82
CA LEU A 208 -10.35 19.55 -8.63
C LEU A 208 -8.83 19.68 -8.86
N GLY A 209 -8.23 18.76 -9.62
CA GLY A 209 -6.78 18.75 -9.88
C GLY A 209 -6.31 19.92 -10.77
N SER A 210 -7.04 20.22 -11.84
CA SER A 210 -6.65 21.27 -12.80
C SER A 210 -6.83 22.69 -12.25
N MET A 211 -7.81 22.94 -11.38
CA MET A 211 -8.02 24.26 -10.76
C MET A 211 -7.10 24.52 -9.56
N ARG A 212 -6.46 23.49 -9.02
CA ARG A 212 -5.55 23.55 -7.86
C ARG A 212 -4.14 23.99 -8.21
N ASP A 213 -3.60 23.41 -9.26
CA ASP A 213 -2.20 23.57 -9.66
C ASP A 213 -1.88 25.02 -10.07
N GLU A 214 -2.87 25.75 -10.61
CA GLU A 214 -2.72 27.15 -11.03
C GLU A 214 -2.75 28.17 -9.88
N LYS A 215 -3.26 27.81 -8.69
CA LYS A 215 -3.40 28.75 -7.55
C LYS A 215 -2.40 28.52 -6.42
N ARG A 216 -1.77 27.34 -6.35
CA ARG A 216 -0.85 26.98 -5.27
C ARG A 216 0.53 27.59 -5.45
N THR A 217 0.99 28.28 -4.42
CA THR A 217 2.32 28.92 -4.36
C THR A 217 3.41 28.00 -3.79
N HIS A 218 3.03 26.82 -3.28
CA HIS A 218 3.92 25.86 -2.65
C HIS A 218 3.78 24.47 -3.29
N ASP A 219 4.87 23.70 -3.20
CA ASP A 219 4.94 22.31 -3.64
C ASP A 219 4.84 21.36 -2.43
N HIS A 220 4.30 20.17 -2.67
CA HIS A 220 4.29 19.06 -1.71
C HIS A 220 5.18 17.90 -2.19
N LEU A 221 5.94 17.32 -1.27
CA LEU A 221 6.84 16.18 -1.53
C LEU A 221 6.35 14.93 -0.82
N LEU A 222 6.29 13.82 -1.56
CA LEU A 222 6.12 12.46 -1.06
C LEU A 222 7.43 11.68 -1.21
N CYS A 223 7.88 11.02 -0.14
CA CYS A 223 9.08 10.18 -0.11
C CYS A 223 8.70 8.76 0.30
N LEU A 224 9.05 7.78 -0.51
CA LEU A 224 8.69 6.38 -0.35
C LEU A 224 9.96 5.54 -0.16
N ASP A 225 10.09 4.89 0.99
CA ASP A 225 11.29 4.13 1.32
C ASP A 225 11.39 2.81 0.54
N GLY A 226 12.61 2.26 0.49
CA GLY A 226 12.85 0.87 0.11
C GLY A 226 12.40 -0.13 1.19
N GLY A 227 12.48 -1.42 0.89
CA GLY A 227 11.99 -2.46 1.81
C GLY A 227 11.36 -3.70 1.16
N GLY A 228 11.63 -3.98 -0.12
CA GLY A 228 11.17 -5.20 -0.79
C GLY A 228 9.65 -5.36 -0.87
N VAL A 229 9.13 -6.55 -0.57
CA VAL A 229 7.68 -6.85 -0.60
C VAL A 229 6.88 -6.03 0.43
N LYS A 230 7.54 -5.53 1.48
CA LYS A 230 6.93 -4.68 2.51
C LYS A 230 6.47 -3.32 1.98
N GLY A 231 6.75 -2.99 0.71
CA GLY A 231 6.09 -1.88 0.01
C GLY A 231 4.56 -1.94 0.08
N LEU A 232 3.95 -3.12 0.35
CA LEU A 232 2.53 -3.26 0.69
C LEU A 232 2.08 -2.34 1.84
N ILE A 233 2.93 -2.07 2.83
CA ILE A 233 2.63 -1.18 3.96
C ILE A 233 2.48 0.26 3.49
N ILE A 234 3.42 0.73 2.66
CA ILE A 234 3.33 2.05 2.01
C ILE A 234 2.06 2.15 1.17
N ILE A 235 1.72 1.10 0.40
CA ILE A 235 0.49 1.05 -0.39
C ILE A 235 -0.73 1.20 0.52
N GLN A 236 -0.78 0.53 1.67
CA GLN A 236 -1.90 0.63 2.61
C GLN A 236 -2.03 2.04 3.20
N LEU A 237 -0.91 2.66 3.60
CA LEU A 237 -0.89 4.06 4.05
C LEU A 237 -1.39 5.02 2.96
N LEU A 238 -0.97 4.83 1.71
CA LEU A 238 -1.43 5.62 0.58
C LEU A 238 -2.92 5.42 0.29
N ILE A 239 -3.44 4.19 0.37
CA ILE A 239 -4.89 3.93 0.24
C ILE A 239 -5.67 4.70 1.31
N ALA A 240 -5.18 4.72 2.56
CA ALA A 240 -5.81 5.48 3.63
C ALA A 240 -5.80 6.99 3.36
N ILE A 241 -4.67 7.54 2.88
CA ILE A 241 -4.55 8.94 2.47
C ILE A 241 -5.51 9.28 1.32
N GLU A 242 -5.61 8.41 0.29
CA GLU A 242 -6.54 8.58 -0.82
C GLU A 242 -8.00 8.51 -0.36
N LYS A 243 -8.35 7.56 0.52
CA LYS A 243 -9.71 7.41 1.07
C LYS A 243 -10.09 8.63 1.92
N ALA A 244 -9.19 9.10 2.79
CA ALA A 244 -9.44 10.24 3.67
C ALA A 244 -9.52 11.58 2.92
N SER A 245 -8.72 11.77 1.87
CA SER A 245 -8.73 13.00 1.06
C SER A 245 -9.79 13.02 -0.04
N GLY A 246 -10.20 11.84 -0.53
CA GLY A 246 -11.02 11.70 -1.75
C GLY A 246 -10.27 12.09 -3.04
N VAL A 247 -8.94 12.24 -2.99
CA VAL A 247 -8.08 12.68 -4.11
C VAL A 247 -7.02 11.61 -4.38
N ALA A 248 -6.72 11.35 -5.64
CA ALA A 248 -5.67 10.40 -6.01
C ALA A 248 -4.28 10.91 -5.58
N THR A 249 -3.40 10.00 -5.17
CA THR A 249 -2.04 10.34 -4.69
C THR A 249 -1.28 11.21 -5.67
N LYS A 250 -1.39 10.93 -6.98
CA LYS A 250 -0.72 11.69 -8.04
C LYS A 250 -1.13 13.17 -8.11
N ASP A 251 -2.32 13.50 -7.61
CA ASP A 251 -2.92 14.84 -7.63
C ASP A 251 -2.78 15.54 -6.26
N LEU A 252 -2.21 14.84 -5.26
CA LEU A 252 -1.91 15.37 -3.92
C LEU A 252 -0.49 15.92 -3.81
N PHE A 253 0.45 15.39 -4.59
CA PHE A 253 1.88 15.69 -4.47
C PHE A 253 2.48 16.16 -5.80
N ASP A 254 3.31 17.19 -5.75
CA ASP A 254 4.00 17.76 -6.92
C ASP A 254 5.31 17.01 -7.20
N TRP A 255 5.95 16.51 -6.14
CA TRP A 255 7.17 15.73 -6.17
C TRP A 255 6.99 14.38 -5.49
N VAL A 256 7.54 13.32 -6.09
CA VAL A 256 7.56 11.97 -5.53
C VAL A 256 8.97 11.38 -5.64
N ALA A 257 9.55 11.01 -4.51
CA ALA A 257 10.84 10.32 -4.46
C ALA A 257 10.63 8.89 -3.98
N GLY A 258 11.38 7.94 -4.55
CA GLY A 258 11.27 6.53 -4.17
C GLY A 258 12.59 5.78 -4.22
N THR A 259 12.77 4.85 -3.29
CA THR A 259 13.91 3.91 -3.29
C THR A 259 13.40 2.49 -3.39
N SER A 260 14.06 1.64 -4.18
CA SER A 260 13.72 0.22 -4.34
C SER A 260 12.23 0.01 -4.63
N THR A 261 11.50 -0.65 -3.72
CA THR A 261 10.05 -0.83 -3.79
C THR A 261 9.27 0.49 -3.81
N GLY A 262 9.66 1.48 -2.99
CA GLY A 262 9.12 2.83 -3.04
C GLY A 262 9.36 3.51 -4.39
N GLY A 263 10.43 3.13 -5.07
CA GLY A 263 10.70 3.55 -6.45
C GLY A 263 9.71 2.98 -7.48
N ILE A 264 9.38 1.69 -7.37
CA ILE A 264 8.32 1.05 -8.18
C ILE A 264 6.97 1.74 -7.93
N LEU A 265 6.65 2.06 -6.67
CA LEU A 265 5.42 2.75 -6.30
C LEU A 265 5.38 4.21 -6.78
N ALA A 266 6.49 4.94 -6.71
CA ALA A 266 6.58 6.29 -7.25
C ALA A 266 6.29 6.33 -8.76
N LEU A 267 6.79 5.34 -9.51
CA LEU A 267 6.46 5.18 -10.92
C LEU A 267 5.00 4.76 -11.14
N ALA A 268 4.43 3.94 -10.26
CA ALA A 268 3.01 3.60 -10.34
C ALA A 268 2.11 4.84 -10.16
N ILE A 269 2.45 5.72 -9.22
CA ILE A 269 1.79 7.02 -9.01
C ILE A 269 1.94 7.89 -10.27
N LEU A 270 3.15 7.98 -10.83
CA LEU A 270 3.43 8.73 -12.06
C LEU A 270 2.51 8.31 -13.22
N HIS A 271 2.34 7.00 -13.40
CA HIS A 271 1.49 6.43 -14.45
C HIS A 271 0.00 6.36 -14.07
N GLY A 272 -0.40 6.93 -12.93
CA GLY A 272 -1.79 7.00 -12.49
C GLY A 272 -2.42 5.64 -12.16
N LYS A 273 -1.60 4.64 -11.81
CA LYS A 273 -2.08 3.35 -11.32
C LYS A 273 -2.63 3.52 -9.90
N SER A 274 -3.82 2.97 -9.63
CA SER A 274 -4.43 3.06 -8.29
C SER A 274 -3.65 2.22 -7.27
N MET A 275 -3.62 2.67 -6.01
CA MET A 275 -2.92 1.95 -4.95
C MET A 275 -3.60 0.61 -4.62
N ALA A 276 -4.93 0.53 -4.73
CA ALA A 276 -5.65 -0.75 -4.63
C ALA A 276 -5.22 -1.76 -5.71
N TYR A 277 -5.00 -1.30 -6.96
CA TYR A 277 -4.43 -2.14 -8.02
C TYR A 277 -3.01 -2.57 -7.67
N MET A 278 -2.16 -1.64 -7.23
CA MET A 278 -0.77 -1.93 -6.87
C MET A 278 -0.64 -2.92 -5.70
N ARG A 279 -1.55 -2.88 -4.72
CA ARG A 279 -1.63 -3.90 -3.66
C ARG A 279 -1.79 -5.29 -4.26
N GLY A 280 -2.76 -5.47 -5.15
CA GLY A 280 -2.98 -6.75 -5.85
C GLY A 280 -1.80 -7.16 -6.72
N VAL A 281 -1.18 -6.21 -7.42
CA VAL A 281 0.03 -6.43 -8.22
C VAL A 281 1.17 -6.98 -7.36
N TYR A 282 1.41 -6.43 -6.17
CA TYR A 282 2.48 -6.87 -5.27
C TYR A 282 2.26 -8.30 -4.74
N PHE A 283 1.02 -8.64 -4.35
CA PHE A 283 0.67 -10.00 -3.95
C PHE A 283 0.86 -11.02 -5.08
N ARG A 284 0.70 -10.63 -6.34
CA ARG A 284 1.01 -11.50 -7.50
C ARG A 284 2.51 -11.54 -7.79
N MET A 285 3.18 -10.39 -7.71
CA MET A 285 4.60 -10.24 -7.99
C MET A 285 5.45 -11.09 -7.05
N LYS A 286 5.16 -11.09 -5.74
CA LYS A 286 5.95 -11.88 -4.77
C LYS A 286 6.00 -13.36 -5.14
N ASP A 287 4.88 -13.90 -5.62
CA ASP A 287 4.76 -15.29 -6.04
C ASP A 287 5.47 -15.56 -7.37
N GLU A 288 5.63 -14.56 -8.24
CA GLU A 288 6.29 -14.68 -9.55
C GLU A 288 7.81 -14.48 -9.44
N VAL A 289 8.25 -13.55 -8.59
CA VAL A 289 9.63 -13.07 -8.51
C VAL A 289 10.47 -13.83 -7.49
N PHE A 290 9.95 -14.14 -6.31
CA PHE A 290 10.72 -14.79 -5.24
C PHE A 290 10.62 -16.32 -5.31
N ARG A 291 10.91 -16.88 -6.48
CA ARG A 291 10.94 -18.33 -6.71
C ARG A 291 12.37 -18.85 -6.75
N GLY A 292 12.63 -19.93 -6.01
CA GLY A 292 13.93 -20.59 -5.95
C GLY A 292 14.83 -20.04 -4.85
N SER A 293 16.15 -20.19 -5.03
CA SER A 293 17.15 -19.76 -4.06
C SER A 293 17.80 -18.44 -4.47
N ARG A 294 18.20 -17.64 -3.48
CA ARG A 294 18.96 -16.41 -3.71
C ARG A 294 20.35 -16.69 -4.32
N PRO A 295 20.87 -15.80 -5.17
CA PRO A 295 20.17 -14.65 -5.76
C PRO A 295 19.13 -15.12 -6.79
N TYR A 296 17.97 -14.47 -6.80
CA TYR A 296 16.87 -14.75 -7.72
C TYR A 296 17.23 -14.36 -9.16
N GLU A 297 16.64 -15.06 -10.12
CA GLU A 297 16.71 -14.68 -11.53
C GLU A 297 16.02 -13.33 -11.74
N SER A 298 16.65 -12.42 -12.50
CA SER A 298 16.06 -11.09 -12.74
C SER A 298 14.92 -11.11 -13.76
N GLY A 299 14.82 -12.17 -14.58
CA GLY A 299 13.84 -12.29 -15.67
C GLY A 299 12.39 -12.02 -15.23
N PRO A 300 11.86 -12.72 -14.20
CA PRO A 300 10.50 -12.48 -13.72
C PRO A 300 10.24 -11.04 -13.29
N LEU A 301 11.17 -10.41 -12.55
CA LEU A 301 11.04 -9.01 -12.12
C LEU A 301 11.10 -8.05 -13.32
N GLU A 302 12.01 -8.28 -14.27
CA GLU A 302 12.12 -7.47 -15.48
C GLU A 302 10.87 -7.57 -16.36
N GLU A 303 10.35 -8.77 -16.61
CA GLU A 303 9.12 -8.98 -17.37
C GLU A 303 7.90 -8.36 -16.66
N PHE A 304 7.83 -8.51 -15.33
CA PHE A 304 6.83 -7.83 -14.52
C PHE A 304 6.87 -6.31 -14.70
N LEU A 305 8.05 -5.69 -14.57
CA LEU A 305 8.19 -4.23 -14.70
C LEU A 305 7.87 -3.77 -16.13
N LYS A 306 8.28 -4.52 -17.15
CA LYS A 306 7.92 -4.24 -18.55
C LYS A 306 6.42 -4.33 -18.80
N ARG A 307 5.75 -5.33 -18.23
CA ARG A 307 4.30 -5.50 -18.34
C ARG A 307 3.55 -4.36 -17.66
N GLU A 308 4.01 -3.93 -16.48
CA GLU A 308 3.34 -2.89 -15.72
C GLU A 308 3.60 -1.48 -16.27
N PHE A 309 4.83 -1.17 -16.69
CA PHE A 309 5.22 0.20 -17.08
C PHE A 309 5.44 0.38 -18.59
N GLY A 310 5.40 -0.70 -19.37
CA GLY A 310 5.72 -0.72 -20.79
C GLY A 310 7.22 -0.89 -21.07
N GLU A 311 7.54 -1.70 -22.08
CA GLU A 311 8.94 -2.02 -22.42
C GLU A 311 9.70 -0.84 -23.02
N HIS A 312 9.00 0.04 -23.74
CA HIS A 312 9.56 1.19 -24.46
C HIS A 312 9.25 2.53 -23.82
N THR A 313 8.50 2.55 -22.71
CA THR A 313 8.15 3.78 -22.00
C THR A 313 9.40 4.40 -21.39
N LYS A 314 9.63 5.68 -21.71
CA LYS A 314 10.75 6.48 -21.22
C LYS A 314 10.31 7.31 -20.00
N MET A 315 11.25 7.63 -19.13
CA MET A 315 10.98 8.38 -17.90
C MET A 315 10.29 9.72 -18.18
N THR A 316 10.70 10.42 -19.25
CA THR A 316 10.18 11.76 -19.61
C THR A 316 8.88 11.74 -20.42
N ASP A 317 8.31 10.56 -20.72
CA ASP A 317 7.01 10.44 -21.41
C ASP A 317 5.87 10.98 -20.54
N VAL A 318 6.03 10.96 -19.21
CA VAL A 318 5.08 11.53 -18.25
C VAL A 318 5.80 12.56 -17.38
N LYS A 319 5.30 13.80 -17.36
CA LYS A 319 5.99 14.95 -16.73
C LYS A 319 5.53 15.30 -15.32
N LYS A 320 4.35 14.84 -14.90
CA LYS A 320 3.73 15.18 -13.62
C LYS A 320 3.17 13.93 -12.92
N PRO A 321 3.37 13.77 -11.60
CA PRO A 321 4.26 14.58 -10.76
C PRO A 321 5.74 14.45 -11.16
N LYS A 322 6.60 15.31 -10.64
CA LYS A 322 8.05 15.14 -10.80
C LYS A 322 8.51 13.97 -9.95
N VAL A 323 9.17 13.01 -10.56
CA VAL A 323 9.55 11.74 -9.91
C VAL A 323 11.06 11.56 -9.96
N MET A 324 11.61 11.12 -8.84
CA MET A 324 13.03 10.75 -8.71
C MET A 324 13.18 9.39 -8.02
N LEU A 325 14.05 8.55 -8.56
CA LEU A 325 14.34 7.21 -8.02
C LEU A 325 15.80 7.10 -7.67
N THR A 326 16.12 6.55 -6.51
CA THR A 326 17.51 6.33 -6.10
C THR A 326 18.07 5.08 -6.76
N GLY A 327 19.38 5.08 -7.02
CA GLY A 327 20.12 3.91 -7.45
C GLY A 327 21.60 4.10 -7.17
N THR A 328 22.28 3.03 -6.75
CA THR A 328 23.70 3.08 -6.42
C THR A 328 24.52 2.76 -7.66
N LEU A 329 25.27 3.74 -8.16
CA LEU A 329 26.14 3.58 -9.33
C LEU A 329 27.45 2.93 -8.89
N SER A 330 27.60 1.65 -9.21
CA SER A 330 28.65 0.76 -8.69
C SER A 330 29.74 0.43 -9.71
N ASP A 331 29.77 1.10 -10.87
CA ASP A 331 30.82 0.95 -11.89
C ASP A 331 32.10 1.76 -11.58
N ARG A 332 32.16 2.36 -10.39
CA ARG A 332 33.18 3.31 -9.94
C ARG A 332 33.44 3.16 -8.45
N GLN A 333 34.61 3.63 -8.02
CA GLN A 333 34.99 3.72 -6.61
C GLN A 333 35.53 5.14 -6.35
N PRO A 334 34.96 5.90 -5.40
CA PRO A 334 33.81 5.55 -4.55
C PRO A 334 32.51 5.39 -5.36
N ALA A 335 31.61 4.51 -4.90
CA ALA A 335 30.26 4.41 -5.45
C ALA A 335 29.48 5.72 -5.26
N GLU A 336 28.63 6.06 -6.21
CA GLU A 336 27.89 7.32 -6.24
C GLU A 336 26.38 7.09 -6.24
N LEU A 337 25.62 8.01 -5.64
CA LEU A 337 24.17 8.02 -5.76
C LEU A 337 23.78 8.60 -7.12
N HIS A 338 22.97 7.86 -7.87
CA HIS A 338 22.32 8.32 -9.08
C HIS A 338 20.82 8.47 -8.84
N LEU A 339 20.24 9.59 -9.29
CA LEU A 339 18.80 9.79 -9.31
C LEU A 339 18.26 9.63 -10.74
N PHE A 340 17.42 8.62 -10.97
CA PHE A 340 16.65 8.52 -12.21
C PHE A 340 15.47 9.48 -12.13
N ARG A 341 15.29 10.35 -13.13
CA ARG A 341 14.34 11.47 -13.08
C ARG A 341 13.43 11.48 -14.32
N ASN A 342 12.23 12.04 -14.21
CA ASN A 342 11.37 12.36 -15.37
C ASN A 342 11.44 13.84 -15.80
N TYR A 343 12.41 14.59 -15.28
CA TYR A 343 12.68 15.98 -15.59
C TYR A 343 14.19 16.17 -15.83
N ASP A 344 14.55 17.30 -16.42
CA ASP A 344 15.94 17.62 -16.71
C ASP A 344 16.74 17.78 -15.41
N ALA A 345 17.91 17.15 -15.33
CA ALA A 345 18.76 17.23 -14.16
C ALA A 345 19.22 18.69 -13.92
N PRO A 346 19.26 19.15 -12.66
CA PRO A 346 19.75 20.48 -12.36
C PRO A 346 21.22 20.64 -12.73
N GLU A 347 21.59 21.77 -13.34
CA GLU A 347 23.00 22.10 -13.55
C GLU A 347 23.64 22.49 -12.21
N THR A 348 24.53 21.64 -11.72
CA THR A 348 25.25 21.86 -10.47
C THR A 348 26.36 22.89 -10.66
N VAL A 349 26.38 23.91 -9.80
CA VAL A 349 27.45 24.96 -9.76
C VAL A 349 28.74 24.43 -9.14
N ARG A 350 28.68 23.33 -8.39
CA ARG A 350 29.85 22.79 -7.70
C ARG A 350 30.82 22.19 -8.71
N GLU A 351 32.10 22.49 -8.52
CA GLU A 351 33.23 21.76 -9.11
C GLU A 351 32.93 20.25 -9.03
N PRO A 352 33.10 19.48 -10.12
CA PRO A 352 32.88 18.05 -10.08
C PRO A 352 33.76 17.46 -8.97
N ARG A 353 33.12 16.83 -7.97
CA ARG A 353 33.81 16.32 -6.76
C ARG A 353 34.93 15.33 -7.10
N PHE A 354 34.84 14.71 -8.28
CA PHE A 354 35.83 13.81 -8.83
C PHE A 354 36.16 14.25 -10.27
N ASN A 355 37.44 14.17 -10.63
CA ASN A 355 37.85 14.35 -12.03
C ASN A 355 37.08 13.37 -12.91
N GLN A 356 36.53 13.85 -14.03
CA GLN A 356 35.86 13.00 -15.01
C GLN A 356 36.85 11.96 -15.52
N ASN A 357 36.69 10.72 -15.08
CA ASN A 357 37.46 9.61 -15.61
C ASN A 357 36.94 9.30 -17.01
N VAL A 358 37.76 9.55 -18.03
CA VAL A 358 37.40 9.39 -19.45
C VAL A 358 36.94 7.95 -19.76
N ASN A 359 37.32 6.97 -18.95
CA ASN A 359 36.91 5.57 -19.10
C ASN A 359 35.51 5.27 -18.54
N LEU A 360 34.93 6.15 -17.73
CA LEU A 360 33.56 6.00 -17.21
C LEU A 360 32.58 6.62 -18.19
N ARG A 361 31.58 5.84 -18.62
CA ARG A 361 30.50 6.40 -19.45
C ARG A 361 29.52 7.17 -18.57
N PRO A 362 29.01 8.33 -19.02
CA PRO A 362 27.97 9.05 -18.29
C PRO A 362 26.71 8.20 -18.19
N PRO A 363 25.90 8.37 -17.12
CA PRO A 363 24.57 7.79 -17.04
C PRO A 363 23.69 8.23 -18.22
N ALA A 364 22.65 7.45 -18.51
CA ALA A 364 21.69 7.81 -19.54
C ALA A 364 20.98 9.13 -19.17
N GLN A 365 20.72 9.96 -20.17
CA GLN A 365 19.88 11.14 -19.99
C GLN A 365 18.44 10.73 -19.66
N PRO A 366 17.68 11.54 -18.91
CA PRO A 366 16.27 11.25 -18.60
C PRO A 366 15.41 10.92 -19.84
N SER A 367 15.71 11.52 -21.00
CA SER A 367 15.04 11.28 -22.29
C SER A 367 15.28 9.90 -22.90
N ASP A 368 16.34 9.21 -22.48
CA ASP A 368 16.72 7.89 -23.00
C ASP A 368 16.54 6.78 -21.96
N GLN A 369 16.26 7.15 -20.71
CA GLN A 369 16.07 6.22 -19.62
C GLN A 369 14.69 5.56 -19.71
N LEU A 370 14.68 4.22 -19.81
CA LEU A 370 13.44 3.42 -19.75
C LEU A 370 12.94 3.31 -18.30
N VAL A 371 11.63 3.40 -18.14
CA VAL A 371 10.95 3.36 -16.83
C VAL A 371 11.22 2.03 -16.12
N TRP A 372 10.93 0.89 -16.77
CA TRP A 372 11.12 -0.43 -16.17
C TRP A 372 12.59 -0.69 -15.78
N ARG A 373 13.53 -0.15 -16.55
CA ARG A 373 14.97 -0.31 -16.27
C ARG A 373 15.41 0.54 -15.08
N ALA A 374 14.87 1.76 -14.94
CA ALA A 374 15.11 2.59 -13.77
C ALA A 374 14.55 1.93 -12.51
N ALA A 375 13.32 1.41 -12.57
CA ALA A 375 12.69 0.64 -11.50
C ALA A 375 13.55 -0.57 -11.09
N ARG A 376 14.00 -1.37 -12.06
CA ARG A 376 14.86 -2.54 -11.81
C ARG A 376 16.23 -2.16 -11.24
N SER A 377 16.81 -1.05 -11.68
CA SER A 377 18.07 -0.53 -11.12
C SER A 377 17.89 -0.11 -9.67
N SER A 378 16.80 0.61 -9.37
CA SER A 378 16.51 1.10 -8.03
C SER A 378 16.27 -0.03 -7.04
N GLY A 379 15.60 -1.12 -7.44
CA GLY A 379 15.30 -2.27 -6.58
C GLY A 379 16.24 -3.47 -6.70
N ALA A 380 17.47 -3.30 -7.20
CA ALA A 380 18.45 -4.37 -7.37
C ALA A 380 19.16 -4.72 -6.05
N ALA A 381 18.39 -5.12 -5.02
CA ALA A 381 18.87 -5.42 -3.67
C ALA A 381 20.03 -6.45 -3.69
N PRO A 382 21.23 -6.09 -3.21
CA PRO A 382 22.35 -7.01 -3.12
C PRO A 382 21.98 -8.26 -2.32
N THR A 383 22.57 -9.41 -2.65
CA THR A 383 22.22 -10.75 -2.12
C THR A 383 20.87 -11.31 -2.59
N TYR A 384 19.90 -10.48 -2.95
CA TYR A 384 18.60 -10.91 -3.49
C TYR A 384 18.62 -10.98 -5.01
N PHE A 385 19.14 -9.95 -5.67
CA PHE A 385 19.21 -9.86 -7.13
C PHE A 385 20.64 -9.59 -7.61
N ARG A 386 20.90 -9.97 -8.86
CA ARG A 386 22.12 -9.55 -9.56
C ARG A 386 22.04 -8.06 -9.92
N PRO A 387 23.19 -7.36 -10.03
CA PRO A 387 23.24 -5.95 -10.42
C PRO A 387 22.54 -5.70 -11.78
N ASN A 388 21.97 -4.50 -11.96
CA ASN A 388 21.40 -4.07 -13.24
C ASN A 388 22.43 -3.32 -14.08
N GLY A 389 23.26 -4.07 -14.79
CA GLY A 389 24.40 -3.49 -15.50
C GLY A 389 25.35 -2.84 -14.49
N ARG A 390 25.20 -1.53 -14.28
CA ARG A 390 26.08 -0.69 -13.45
C ARG A 390 25.46 -0.25 -12.13
N PHE A 391 24.20 -0.63 -11.90
CA PHE A 391 23.43 -0.17 -10.75
C PHE A 391 23.18 -1.31 -9.77
N LEU A 392 23.32 -0.97 -8.49
CA LEU A 392 22.81 -1.69 -7.34
C LEU A 392 21.64 -0.90 -6.74
N ASP A 393 20.93 -1.53 -5.80
CA ASP A 393 19.83 -0.91 -5.06
C ASP A 393 20.22 0.46 -4.48
N GLY A 394 19.26 1.39 -4.52
CA GLY A 394 19.38 2.68 -3.86
C GLY A 394 19.42 2.58 -2.33
N GLU A 395 18.94 1.46 -1.75
CA GLU A 395 18.96 1.16 -0.32
C GLU A 395 20.35 1.32 0.30
N LEU A 396 21.42 1.05 -0.45
CA LEU A 396 22.80 1.14 0.03
C LEU A 396 23.27 2.57 0.38
N LEU A 397 22.68 3.59 -0.26
CA LEU A 397 23.10 4.99 -0.10
C LEU A 397 21.98 5.89 0.41
N ALA A 398 20.73 5.61 0.01
CA ALA A 398 19.58 6.47 0.26
C ALA A 398 18.30 5.63 0.38
N ASN A 399 18.24 4.68 1.33
CA ASN A 399 17.03 3.88 1.54
C ASN A 399 15.80 4.76 1.82
N ASN A 400 15.95 5.72 2.72
CA ASN A 400 14.98 6.80 2.89
C ASN A 400 15.41 7.98 1.99
N PRO A 401 14.71 8.27 0.89
CA PRO A 401 15.14 9.28 -0.08
C PRO A 401 14.87 10.72 0.37
N THR A 402 14.36 10.96 1.58
CA THR A 402 13.84 12.28 1.98
C THR A 402 14.90 13.38 1.92
N LEU A 403 16.07 13.14 2.51
CA LEU A 403 17.15 14.13 2.54
C LEU A 403 17.72 14.41 1.14
N ASP A 404 17.91 13.36 0.35
CA ASP A 404 18.40 13.46 -1.03
C ASP A 404 17.38 14.16 -1.94
N ALA A 405 16.09 13.88 -1.77
CA ALA A 405 15.01 14.52 -2.52
C ALA A 405 14.89 16.02 -2.18
N MET A 406 14.96 16.39 -0.91
CA MET A 406 14.99 17.80 -0.50
C MET A 406 16.22 18.53 -1.07
N THR A 407 17.37 17.85 -1.09
CA THR A 407 18.61 18.38 -1.69
C THR A 407 18.43 18.62 -3.18
N GLU A 408 17.93 17.62 -3.91
CA GLU A 408 17.65 17.69 -5.34
C GLU A 408 16.65 18.80 -5.69
N ILE A 409 15.56 18.94 -4.92
CA ILE A 409 14.54 19.99 -5.15
C ILE A 409 15.13 21.38 -4.92
N HIS A 410 15.98 21.53 -3.90
CA HIS A 410 16.70 22.78 -3.68
C HIS A 410 17.61 23.09 -4.88
N GLU A 411 18.41 22.13 -5.35
CA GLU A 411 19.30 22.30 -6.50
C GLU A 411 18.53 22.63 -7.78
N TYR A 412 17.40 21.96 -8.03
CA TYR A 412 16.48 22.25 -9.13
C TYR A 412 15.93 23.68 -9.07
N ASN A 413 15.49 24.14 -7.90
CA ASN A 413 15.00 25.49 -7.72
C ASN A 413 16.11 26.54 -7.92
N GLN A 414 17.33 26.28 -7.45
CA GLN A 414 18.48 27.16 -7.69
C GLN A 414 18.86 27.22 -9.18
N ASP A 415 18.78 26.09 -9.89
CA ASP A 415 19.01 26.04 -11.34
C ASP A 415 17.99 26.88 -12.11
N LEU A 416 16.70 26.79 -11.75
CA LEU A 416 15.65 27.63 -12.32
C LEU A 416 15.92 29.13 -12.11
N ILE A 417 16.33 29.54 -10.90
CA ILE A 417 16.67 30.93 -10.60
C ILE A 417 17.81 31.41 -11.49
N ARG A 418 18.87 30.60 -11.61
CA ARG A 418 20.05 30.93 -12.42
C ARG A 418 19.72 31.08 -13.90
N LYS A 419 18.80 30.25 -14.41
CA LYS A 419 18.29 30.31 -15.78
C LYS A 419 17.30 31.46 -16.01
N GLY A 420 17.12 32.36 -15.04
CA GLY A 420 16.19 33.49 -15.14
C GLY A 420 14.72 33.11 -15.02
N GLN A 421 14.41 31.91 -14.49
CA GLN A 421 13.07 31.34 -14.37
C GLN A 421 12.57 31.33 -12.91
N ALA A 422 12.95 32.34 -12.13
CA ALA A 422 12.60 32.44 -10.71
C ALA A 422 11.07 32.43 -10.46
N ASN A 423 10.28 32.86 -11.43
CA ASN A 423 8.81 32.82 -11.40
C ASN A 423 8.23 31.40 -11.41
N LYS A 424 9.01 30.38 -11.80
CA LYS A 424 8.58 28.96 -11.78
C LYS A 424 8.95 28.25 -10.49
N VAL A 425 9.72 28.89 -9.61
CA VAL A 425 10.15 28.28 -8.34
C VAL A 425 8.98 28.25 -7.37
N LYS A 426 8.71 27.06 -6.84
CA LYS A 426 7.79 26.84 -5.73
C LYS A 426 8.57 26.28 -4.54
N LYS A 427 8.29 26.81 -3.35
CA LYS A 427 8.90 26.33 -2.11
C LYS A 427 8.14 25.09 -1.63
N LEU A 428 8.86 24.12 -1.09
CA LEU A 428 8.22 23.02 -0.38
C LEU A 428 7.54 23.55 0.87
N SER A 429 6.32 23.09 1.14
CA SER A 429 5.59 23.37 2.38
C SER A 429 5.35 22.12 3.23
N ILE A 430 5.24 20.96 2.58
CA ILE A 430 4.93 19.68 3.22
C ILE A 430 5.84 18.61 2.65
N VAL A 431 6.41 17.80 3.53
CA VAL A 431 7.15 16.58 3.20
C VAL A 431 6.52 15.41 3.94
N VAL A 432 6.06 14.41 3.20
CA VAL A 432 5.50 13.17 3.74
C VAL A 432 6.45 12.03 3.41
N SER A 433 7.00 11.38 4.43
CA SER A 433 7.86 10.20 4.30
C SER A 433 7.12 8.96 4.79
N LEU A 434 6.98 7.96 3.92
CA LEU A 434 6.28 6.70 4.20
C LEU A 434 7.28 5.54 4.28
N GLY A 435 7.25 4.82 5.40
CA GLY A 435 8.12 3.67 5.65
C GLY A 435 7.46 2.32 5.40
N THR A 436 8.28 1.27 5.24
CA THR A 436 7.83 -0.11 5.01
C THR A 436 7.70 -0.94 6.29
N GLY A 437 7.27 -0.34 7.39
CA GLY A 437 7.13 -0.95 8.71
C GLY A 437 8.44 -1.01 9.51
N ARG A 438 8.34 -0.73 10.82
CA ARG A 438 9.46 -0.89 11.77
C ARG A 438 9.44 -2.29 12.37
N SER A 439 10.55 -3.02 12.26
CA SER A 439 10.71 -4.29 12.96
C SER A 439 10.74 -4.09 14.48
N PRO A 440 10.33 -5.08 15.29
CA PRO A 440 10.44 -5.00 16.74
C PRO A 440 11.90 -4.95 17.18
N GLN A 441 12.19 -4.25 18.28
CA GLN A 441 13.53 -4.19 18.82
C GLN A 441 13.90 -5.52 19.49
N VAL A 442 14.99 -6.14 19.03
CA VAL A 442 15.49 -7.42 19.56
C VAL A 442 16.85 -7.20 20.24
N PRO A 443 17.06 -7.71 21.48
CA PRO A 443 18.37 -7.67 22.13
C PRO A 443 19.39 -8.52 21.36
N VAL A 444 20.57 -7.95 21.08
CA VAL A 444 21.71 -8.67 20.50
C VAL A 444 22.63 -9.13 21.63
N THR A 445 22.80 -10.44 21.79
CA THR A 445 23.52 -11.04 22.94
C THR A 445 24.98 -11.38 22.66
N CYS A 446 25.43 -11.32 21.40
CA CYS A 446 26.81 -11.63 21.02
C CYS A 446 27.27 -10.81 19.80
N VAL A 447 28.25 -9.94 20.01
CA VAL A 447 28.95 -9.17 18.94
C VAL A 447 30.47 -9.41 19.03
N ASP A 448 30.90 -10.37 19.86
CA ASP A 448 32.32 -10.65 20.09
C ASP A 448 32.89 -11.47 18.93
N VAL A 449 33.83 -10.86 18.19
CA VAL A 449 34.54 -11.44 17.04
C VAL A 449 36.05 -11.46 17.31
N PHE A 450 36.49 -11.85 18.51
CA PHE A 450 37.92 -12.06 18.77
C PHE A 450 38.49 -13.34 18.12
N ARG A 451 39.81 -13.33 17.89
CA ARG A 451 40.58 -14.40 17.21
C ARG A 451 40.49 -15.70 18.04
N PRO A 452 39.91 -16.78 17.49
CA PRO A 452 39.53 -17.94 18.28
C PRO A 452 40.74 -18.74 18.73
N SER A 453 40.75 -19.15 19.99
CA SER A 453 41.81 -19.97 20.59
C SER A 453 41.48 -21.47 20.63
N ASN A 454 40.22 -21.85 20.36
CA ASN A 454 39.75 -23.24 20.31
C ASN A 454 38.54 -23.40 19.36
N PRO A 455 38.12 -24.63 19.00
CA PRO A 455 37.03 -24.89 18.05
C PRO A 455 35.65 -24.34 18.47
N TRP A 456 35.37 -24.26 19.78
CA TRP A 456 34.13 -23.70 20.30
C TRP A 456 34.09 -22.17 20.16
N GLU A 457 35.22 -21.51 20.40
CA GLU A 457 35.36 -20.08 20.12
C GLU A 457 35.33 -19.78 18.63
N LEU A 458 35.86 -20.65 17.77
CA LEU A 458 35.74 -20.49 16.32
C LEU A 458 34.27 -20.45 15.88
N ALA A 459 33.42 -21.33 16.43
CA ALA A 459 31.98 -21.32 16.13
C ALA A 459 31.31 -20.02 16.62
N LYS A 460 31.66 -19.52 17.81
CA LYS A 460 31.19 -18.22 18.32
C LYS A 460 31.66 -17.05 17.46
N THR A 461 32.92 -17.03 17.04
CA THR A 461 33.48 -15.99 16.15
C THR A 461 32.79 -16.01 14.79
N VAL A 462 32.51 -17.18 14.21
CA VAL A 462 31.79 -17.28 12.92
C VAL A 462 30.34 -16.77 13.07
N PHE A 463 29.66 -17.14 14.15
CA PHE A 463 28.33 -16.64 14.45
C PHE A 463 28.33 -15.11 14.68
N GLY A 464 29.24 -14.61 15.51
CA GLY A 464 29.42 -13.19 15.79
C GLY A 464 29.79 -12.37 14.54
N ALA A 465 30.63 -12.91 13.65
CA ALA A 465 30.98 -12.26 12.39
C ALA A 465 29.77 -12.15 11.43
N LYS A 466 28.91 -13.17 11.41
CA LYS A 466 27.67 -13.14 10.60
C LYS A 466 26.69 -12.10 11.14
N GLU A 467 26.46 -12.07 12.45
CA GLU A 467 25.57 -11.08 13.08
C GLU A 467 26.12 -9.65 12.94
N LEU A 468 27.44 -9.46 13.08
CA LEU A 468 28.09 -8.17 12.83
C LEU A 468 27.94 -7.74 11.36
N GLY A 469 28.12 -8.67 10.41
CA GLY A 469 27.91 -8.40 9.00
C GLY A 469 26.47 -7.99 8.67
N LYS A 470 25.48 -8.66 9.28
CA LYS A 470 24.08 -8.27 9.19
C LYS A 470 23.84 -6.87 9.77
N MET A 471 24.39 -6.59 10.95
CA MET A 471 24.27 -5.29 11.61
C MET A 471 24.86 -4.15 10.77
N VAL A 472 25.97 -4.38 10.06
CA VAL A 472 26.53 -3.39 9.13
C VAL A 472 25.56 -3.10 7.98
N VAL A 473 24.95 -4.13 7.39
CA VAL A 473 23.93 -3.95 6.35
C VAL A 473 22.73 -3.19 6.92
N ASP A 474 22.21 -3.61 8.07
CA ASP A 474 21.08 -2.96 8.73
C ASP A 474 21.36 -1.47 9.01
N CYS A 475 22.57 -1.12 9.48
CA CYS A 475 22.97 0.28 9.68
C CYS A 475 23.09 1.08 8.37
N CYS A 476 23.56 0.45 7.28
CA CYS A 476 23.66 1.09 5.97
C CYS A 476 22.28 1.32 5.34
N THR A 477 21.32 0.44 5.61
CA THR A 477 20.01 0.46 4.98
C THR A 477 18.89 0.90 5.93
N ASP A 478 19.18 1.38 7.15
CA ASP A 478 18.15 1.81 8.11
C ASP A 478 17.39 3.06 7.59
N PRO A 479 16.09 2.96 7.31
CA PRO A 479 15.30 4.09 6.82
C PRO A 479 14.61 4.90 7.94
N ASP A 480 14.59 4.42 9.19
CA ASP A 480 13.81 5.00 10.31
C ASP A 480 14.64 5.63 11.42
N GLY A 481 15.96 5.42 11.45
CA GLY A 481 16.84 6.04 12.43
C GLY A 481 17.13 7.51 12.15
N ARG A 482 18.42 7.86 12.16
CA ARG A 482 18.87 9.27 12.11
C ARG A 482 18.47 10.00 10.82
N ALA A 483 18.14 9.30 9.74
CA ALA A 483 17.63 9.92 8.52
C ALA A 483 16.33 10.70 8.79
N VAL A 484 15.40 10.12 9.57
CA VAL A 484 14.13 10.74 9.96
C VAL A 484 14.37 11.95 10.86
N ASP A 485 15.23 11.82 11.87
CA ASP A 485 15.56 12.93 12.79
C ASP A 485 16.16 14.13 12.05
N ARG A 486 17.10 13.86 11.14
CA ARG A 486 17.74 14.88 10.32
C ARG A 486 16.69 15.55 9.43
N ALA A 487 15.89 14.78 8.70
CA ALA A 487 14.87 15.33 7.82
C ALA A 487 13.88 16.21 8.58
N ARG A 488 13.40 15.74 9.74
CA ARG A 488 12.50 16.50 10.63
C ARG A 488 13.13 17.83 11.07
N ALA A 489 14.32 17.78 11.66
CA ALA A 489 14.99 18.98 12.18
C ALA A 489 15.28 20.00 11.06
N TRP A 490 15.72 19.54 9.90
CA TRP A 490 15.96 20.43 8.75
C TRP A 490 14.66 21.00 8.19
N CYS A 491 13.57 20.22 8.12
CA CYS A 491 12.26 20.74 7.74
C CYS A 491 11.77 21.83 8.68
N GLU A 492 11.90 21.62 10.00
CA GLU A 492 11.55 22.63 11.02
C GLU A 492 12.35 23.93 10.84
N MET A 493 13.65 23.83 10.54
CA MET A 493 14.51 25.00 10.28
C MET A 493 14.05 25.83 9.07
N VAL A 494 13.45 25.21 8.05
CA VAL A 494 13.01 25.90 6.82
C VAL A 494 11.50 26.14 6.76
N GLY A 495 10.77 25.83 7.84
CA GLY A 495 9.31 26.04 7.92
C GLY A 495 8.49 25.02 7.11
N ILE A 496 9.04 23.83 6.85
CA ILE A 496 8.34 22.72 6.21
C ILE A 496 7.71 21.84 7.27
N GLN A 497 6.46 21.42 7.06
CA GLN A 497 5.83 20.42 7.91
C GLN A 497 6.23 19.01 7.46
N TYR A 498 6.91 18.27 8.35
CA TYR A 498 7.39 16.93 8.09
C TYR A 498 6.51 15.88 8.77
N PHE A 499 6.00 14.94 7.98
CA PHE A 499 5.23 13.78 8.43
C PHE A 499 6.00 12.50 8.16
N ARG A 500 6.24 11.68 9.18
CA ARG A 500 6.81 10.33 9.04
C ARG A 500 5.74 9.33 9.46
N LEU A 501 5.15 8.64 8.50
CA LEU A 501 4.15 7.62 8.76
C LEU A 501 4.78 6.24 8.57
N ASN A 502 4.87 5.48 9.66
CA ASN A 502 5.44 4.15 9.61
C ASN A 502 4.99 3.27 10.80
N PRO A 503 4.17 2.23 10.57
CA PRO A 503 3.65 1.40 11.64
C PRO A 503 4.75 0.60 12.34
N GLN A 504 4.56 0.34 13.63
CA GLN A 504 5.36 -0.64 14.35
C GLN A 504 4.80 -2.03 14.06
N LEU A 505 5.64 -2.92 13.55
CA LEU A 505 5.26 -4.30 13.28
C LEU A 505 5.51 -5.19 14.49
N GLY A 506 4.67 -6.20 14.68
CA GLY A 506 4.79 -7.20 15.75
C GLY A 506 5.82 -8.29 15.46
N THR A 507 6.26 -8.42 14.20
CA THR A 507 7.21 -9.43 13.76
C THR A 507 8.25 -8.84 12.79
N ASP A 508 9.43 -9.46 12.74
CA ASP A 508 10.44 -9.09 11.74
C ASP A 508 10.10 -9.74 10.39
N ILE A 509 9.73 -8.90 9.41
CA ILE A 509 9.30 -9.35 8.09
C ILE A 509 10.45 -9.16 7.10
N MET A 510 10.81 -10.26 6.43
CA MET A 510 11.90 -10.29 5.44
C MET A 510 11.50 -9.58 4.13
N LEU A 511 12.50 -9.09 3.39
CA LEU A 511 12.30 -8.35 2.13
C LEU A 511 11.62 -9.17 1.02
N ASP A 512 11.75 -10.50 1.07
CA ASP A 512 11.22 -11.48 0.11
C ASP A 512 10.14 -12.39 0.72
N GLU A 513 9.44 -11.91 1.76
CA GLU A 513 8.32 -12.65 2.36
C GLU A 513 7.23 -12.97 1.32
N VAL A 514 6.80 -14.23 1.27
CA VAL A 514 5.80 -14.74 0.32
C VAL A 514 4.54 -15.26 1.00
N SER A 515 4.53 -15.39 2.32
CA SER A 515 3.37 -15.85 3.09
C SER A 515 2.27 -14.79 3.10
N ASP A 516 1.14 -15.12 2.47
CA ASP A 516 -0.04 -14.26 2.46
C ASP A 516 -0.52 -13.93 3.89
N THR A 517 -0.44 -14.89 4.81
CA THR A 517 -0.84 -14.69 6.20
C THR A 517 0.05 -13.68 6.91
N VAL A 518 1.38 -13.75 6.73
CA VAL A 518 2.31 -12.79 7.36
C VAL A 518 2.09 -11.39 6.79
N LEU A 519 1.97 -11.27 5.47
CA LEU A 519 1.75 -9.99 4.82
C LEU A 519 0.39 -9.38 5.16
N VAL A 520 -0.68 -10.18 5.22
CA VAL A 520 -2.00 -9.71 5.67
C VAL A 520 -1.96 -9.24 7.12
N ASN A 521 -1.23 -9.93 8.00
CA ASN A 521 -1.06 -9.47 9.37
C ASN A 521 -0.30 -8.14 9.46
N ALA A 522 0.74 -7.93 8.65
CA ALA A 522 1.43 -6.66 8.58
C ALA A 522 0.51 -5.52 8.10
N LEU A 523 -0.34 -5.79 7.12
CA LEU A 523 -1.33 -4.83 6.65
C LEU A 523 -2.43 -4.58 7.67
N TRP A 524 -2.82 -5.60 8.44
CA TRP A 524 -3.72 -5.44 9.58
C TRP A 524 -3.11 -4.54 10.65
N GLU A 525 -1.86 -4.75 11.04
CA GLU A 525 -1.14 -3.86 11.97
C GLU A 525 -1.05 -2.43 11.43
N THR A 526 -0.92 -2.28 10.10
CA THR A 526 -0.97 -0.98 9.44
C THR A 526 -2.34 -0.31 9.55
N GLU A 527 -3.44 -1.06 9.38
CA GLU A 527 -4.81 -0.55 9.59
C GLU A 527 -5.03 -0.11 11.04
N VAL A 528 -4.56 -0.89 12.02
CA VAL A 528 -4.59 -0.51 13.43
C VAL A 528 -3.83 0.79 13.66
N TYR A 529 -2.62 0.91 13.09
CA TYR A 529 -1.82 2.13 13.17
C TYR A 529 -2.55 3.34 12.58
N ILE A 530 -3.18 3.19 11.40
CA ILE A 530 -3.96 4.26 10.74
C ILE A 530 -5.11 4.71 11.66
N TYR A 531 -5.82 3.77 12.28
CA TYR A 531 -6.91 4.09 13.20
C TYR A 531 -6.42 4.83 14.46
N GLU A 532 -5.35 4.35 15.09
CA GLU A 532 -4.74 4.98 16.27
C GLU A 532 -4.22 6.40 15.96
N HIS A 533 -3.74 6.63 14.73
CA HIS A 533 -3.15 7.91 14.30
C HIS A 533 -4.10 8.74 13.42
N HIS A 534 -5.41 8.48 13.48
CA HIS A 534 -6.38 9.15 12.59
C HIS A 534 -6.31 10.68 12.66
N GLU A 535 -6.03 11.28 13.82
CA GLU A 535 -5.84 12.73 13.96
C GLU A 535 -4.64 13.26 13.16
N GLU A 536 -3.53 12.51 13.13
CA GLU A 536 -2.34 12.87 12.34
C GLU A 536 -2.64 12.81 10.84
N PHE A 537 -3.37 11.77 10.40
CA PHE A 537 -3.85 11.67 9.02
C PHE A 537 -4.79 12.82 8.67
N GLN A 538 -5.76 13.17 9.52
CA GLN A 538 -6.68 14.28 9.27
C GLN A 538 -5.95 15.61 9.17
N LYS A 539 -4.98 15.87 10.07
CA LYS A 539 -4.12 17.05 10.00
C LYS A 539 -3.33 17.09 8.68
N LEU A 540 -2.72 15.97 8.29
CA LEU A 540 -2.00 15.87 7.01
C LEU A 540 -2.94 16.17 5.83
N ILE A 541 -4.12 15.55 5.79
CA ILE A 541 -5.08 15.79 4.71
C ILE A 541 -5.50 17.24 4.68
N GLN A 542 -5.81 17.87 5.81
CA GLN A 542 -6.18 19.29 5.85
C GLN A 542 -5.09 20.19 5.25
N LEU A 543 -3.81 19.90 5.53
CA LEU A 543 -2.67 20.66 5.02
C LEU A 543 -2.40 20.39 3.53
N LEU A 544 -2.43 19.13 3.12
CA LEU A 544 -2.41 18.77 1.69
C LEU A 544 -3.62 19.35 0.96
N LEU A 545 -4.70 19.64 1.70
CA LEU A 545 -5.92 20.20 1.15
C LEU A 545 -5.94 21.72 1.03
N SER A 546 -5.17 22.41 1.86
CA SER A 546 -5.15 23.88 1.96
C SER A 546 -4.63 24.56 0.68
N PRO A 547 -5.15 25.77 0.37
CA PRO A 547 -4.75 26.53 -0.81
C PRO A 547 -3.29 27.00 -0.80
#